data_AF-A0A0R1M0C3-F1
#
_entry.id   AF-A0A0R1M0C3-F1
#
_cell.length_a   1.000
_cell.length_b   1.000
_cell.length_c   1.000
_cell.angle_alpha   90.00
_cell.angle_beta   90.00
_cell.angle_gamma   90.00
#
_symmetry.space_group_name_H-M   'P 1'
#
loop_
_entity.id
_entity.type
_entity.pdbx_description
1 polymer ?
#
loop_
_entity_poly.entity_id
_entity_poly.type
_entity_poly.pdbx_seq_one_letter_code
_entity_poly.pdbx_strand_id
1 'polypeptide(L)'
;MGVAATGVLLVSSVTAQAKTYAKVKKITYSLKVSSSYVTFTGKNALYTKAGTMKGAKLVKTKAQLLDYANSTRGLDSFMWLRTATTNRNSVYVKVRSFDNQVTGWIYAGKTTDYSLAYARYKDKALTNPAGGIEMYRTLKDDTLTQTEKTSFYQLANPGTATDGTAKIYSIPFDVSPLEFGGVNVNMPNKTDSSAYANDVFVINRATIPTRQGGRWLSVTDLNNNRIAGYIKEDGLKQMAPATAKTGVTINYVDYKTKQVVGSVIVPYHPTSGQDSMNLSTTFYDYQGQPTGYDIIDEGTYVFGLQPGTKTAKPGDVLTDYVIKR
;
A
#
# COMPACT_ATOMS: atom_id res chain seq x y z
N MET A 1 -57.40 -48.00 58.12
CA MET A 1 -57.68 -48.30 56.69
C MET A 1 -58.06 -46.97 56.05
N GLY A 2 -57.33 -46.33 55.14
CA GLY A 2 -56.43 -46.81 54.10
C GLY A 2 -57.06 -46.51 52.75
N VAL A 3 -56.97 -45.26 52.26
CA VAL A 3 -57.33 -44.93 50.86
C VAL A 3 -56.20 -44.08 50.29
N ALA A 4 -55.47 -44.67 49.35
CA ALA A 4 -54.29 -44.11 48.72
C ALA A 4 -54.69 -43.13 47.60
N ALA A 5 -54.13 -41.93 47.63
CA ALA A 5 -54.18 -40.99 46.51
C ALA A 5 -53.06 -41.35 45.51
N THR A 6 -53.42 -41.95 44.38
CA THR A 6 -52.52 -42.14 43.24
C THR A 6 -52.34 -40.82 42.50
N GLY A 7 -51.26 -40.09 42.82
CA GLY A 7 -50.80 -38.96 42.04
C GLY A 7 -50.13 -39.44 40.74
N VAL A 8 -50.68 -39.04 39.59
CA VAL A 8 -50.02 -39.22 38.28
C VAL A 8 -48.95 -38.12 38.14
N LEU A 9 -47.68 -38.50 38.23
CA LEU A 9 -46.56 -37.63 37.83
C LEU A 9 -46.49 -37.55 36.30
N LEU A 10 -46.87 -36.39 35.74
CA LEU A 10 -46.53 -36.04 34.36
C LEU A 10 -45.04 -35.71 34.29
N VAL A 11 -44.22 -36.70 33.91
CA VAL A 11 -42.81 -36.48 33.57
C VAL A 11 -42.75 -35.87 32.17
N SER A 12 -42.69 -34.54 32.07
CA SER A 12 -42.34 -33.87 30.82
C SER A 12 -40.88 -34.18 30.49
N SER A 13 -40.66 -35.18 29.63
CA SER A 13 -39.34 -35.52 29.10
C SER A 13 -38.81 -34.36 28.24
N VAL A 14 -37.90 -33.57 28.80
CA VAL A 14 -37.12 -32.61 27.99
C VAL A 14 -36.19 -33.44 27.12
N THR A 15 -36.52 -33.63 25.85
CA THR A 15 -35.62 -34.29 24.90
C THR A 15 -34.38 -33.42 24.72
N ALA A 16 -33.24 -33.88 25.23
CA ALA A 16 -31.96 -33.24 25.04
C ALA A 16 -31.59 -33.29 23.55
N GLN A 17 -31.83 -32.21 22.81
CA GLN A 17 -31.40 -32.11 21.42
C GLN A 17 -29.87 -32.05 21.36
N ALA A 18 -29.25 -33.09 20.80
CA ALA A 18 -27.80 -33.14 20.62
C ALA A 18 -27.36 -31.99 19.70
N LYS A 19 -26.46 -31.12 20.21
CA LYS A 19 -25.92 -30.00 19.44
C LYS A 19 -25.16 -30.54 18.22
N THR A 20 -25.71 -30.32 17.04
CA THR A 20 -25.05 -30.70 15.78
C THR A 20 -24.02 -29.64 15.39
N TYR A 21 -22.79 -30.08 15.12
CA TYR A 21 -21.69 -29.20 14.73
C TYR A 21 -21.50 -29.17 13.21
N ALA A 22 -21.10 -28.01 12.69
CA ALA A 22 -20.77 -27.89 11.28
C ALA A 22 -19.46 -28.63 10.96
N LYS A 23 -19.36 -29.17 9.74
CA LYS A 23 -18.15 -29.78 9.18
C LYS A 23 -17.61 -28.92 8.05
N VAL A 24 -16.29 -28.90 7.85
CA VAL A 24 -15.68 -28.23 6.69
C VAL A 24 -16.03 -29.04 5.43
N LYS A 25 -16.61 -28.37 4.43
CA LYS A 25 -16.96 -28.93 3.12
C LYS A 25 -15.90 -28.62 2.07
N LYS A 26 -15.37 -27.38 2.07
CA LYS A 26 -14.31 -26.93 1.16
C LYS A 26 -13.34 -26.04 1.93
N ILE A 27 -12.06 -26.08 1.56
CA ILE A 27 -11.03 -25.23 2.15
C ILE A 27 -9.95 -24.91 1.13
N THR A 28 -9.47 -23.67 1.11
CA THR A 28 -8.42 -23.23 0.19
C THR A 28 -7.04 -23.69 0.65
N TYR A 29 -6.02 -23.46 -0.18
CA TYR A 29 -4.62 -23.53 0.24
C TYR A 29 -4.35 -22.54 1.40
N SER A 30 -3.39 -22.89 2.25
CA SER A 30 -2.99 -22.06 3.39
C SER A 30 -1.82 -21.18 3.01
N LEU A 31 -2.01 -19.87 3.00
CA LEU A 31 -0.92 -18.93 2.80
C LEU A 31 -0.09 -18.76 4.06
N LYS A 32 1.20 -18.45 3.88
CA LYS A 32 2.09 -17.97 4.94
C LYS A 32 1.91 -16.46 5.17
N VAL A 33 1.82 -15.71 4.08
CA VAL A 33 1.62 -14.25 4.01
C VAL A 33 0.70 -13.92 2.84
N SER A 34 -0.03 -12.81 2.90
CA SER A 34 -0.90 -12.33 1.82
C SER A 34 -0.88 -10.81 1.72
N SER A 35 -1.09 -10.29 0.52
CA SER A 35 -1.34 -8.86 0.23
C SER A 35 -2.82 -8.48 0.26
N SER A 36 -3.71 -9.41 0.59
CA SER A 36 -5.15 -9.14 0.79
C SER A 36 -5.43 -8.84 2.25
N TYR A 37 -5.83 -7.61 2.54
CA TYR A 37 -6.02 -7.14 3.91
C TYR A 37 -7.49 -6.97 4.25
N VAL A 38 -7.78 -7.12 5.55
CA VAL A 38 -9.14 -7.03 6.08
C VAL A 38 -9.15 -6.23 7.38
N THR A 39 -10.29 -5.60 7.64
CA THR A 39 -10.63 -5.03 8.94
C THR A 39 -11.89 -5.69 9.48
N PHE A 40 -12.24 -5.39 10.73
CA PHE A 40 -13.34 -6.04 11.44
C PHE A 40 -14.57 -5.15 11.53
N THR A 41 -15.73 -5.77 11.34
CA THR A 41 -17.03 -5.08 11.34
C THR A 41 -17.70 -5.05 12.71
N GLY A 42 -17.08 -5.66 13.73
CA GLY A 42 -17.68 -5.86 15.06
C GLY A 42 -18.81 -6.89 15.13
N LYS A 43 -19.22 -7.51 14.01
CA LYS A 43 -20.39 -8.44 13.99
C LYS A 43 -20.09 -9.83 14.57
N ASN A 44 -18.85 -10.31 14.46
CA ASN A 44 -18.46 -11.68 14.82
C ASN A 44 -17.12 -11.72 15.56
N ALA A 45 -16.94 -12.73 16.40
CA ALA A 45 -15.72 -12.96 17.15
C ALA A 45 -14.71 -13.82 16.36
N LEU A 46 -13.46 -13.84 16.83
CA LEU A 46 -12.37 -14.63 16.26
C LEU A 46 -12.19 -15.92 17.06
N TYR A 47 -12.02 -17.05 16.37
CA TYR A 47 -11.95 -18.38 16.99
C TYR A 47 -10.73 -19.20 16.53
N THR A 48 -10.39 -20.26 17.25
CA THR A 48 -9.26 -21.16 16.88
C THR A 48 -9.51 -21.99 15.62
N LYS A 49 -10.78 -22.20 15.27
CA LYS A 49 -11.29 -22.84 14.05
C LYS A 49 -12.67 -22.23 13.74
N ALA A 50 -13.31 -22.62 12.64
CA ALA A 50 -14.65 -22.11 12.34
C ALA A 50 -15.60 -22.25 13.55
N GLY A 51 -16.22 -21.15 13.99
CA GLY A 51 -16.90 -21.02 15.29
C GLY A 51 -18.05 -22.00 15.52
N THR A 52 -18.62 -22.56 14.45
CA THR A 52 -19.69 -23.58 14.51
C THR A 52 -19.17 -25.03 14.57
N MET A 53 -17.85 -25.25 14.57
CA MET A 53 -17.25 -26.58 14.68
C MET A 53 -17.05 -27.00 16.13
N LYS A 54 -17.00 -28.32 16.37
CA LYS A 54 -16.73 -28.88 17.69
C LYS A 54 -15.35 -28.42 18.20
N GLY A 55 -15.32 -27.91 19.44
CA GLY A 55 -14.11 -27.45 20.11
C GLY A 55 -13.52 -26.16 19.55
N ALA A 56 -14.31 -25.32 18.87
CA ALA A 56 -13.91 -23.95 18.57
C ALA A 56 -13.82 -23.15 19.88
N LYS A 57 -12.66 -22.53 20.12
CA LYS A 57 -12.40 -21.68 21.28
C LYS A 57 -12.30 -20.23 20.85
N LEU A 58 -12.78 -19.31 21.69
CA LEU A 58 -12.68 -17.88 21.47
C LEU A 58 -11.20 -17.45 21.51
N VAL A 59 -10.77 -16.64 20.55
CA VAL A 59 -9.44 -16.02 20.47
C VAL A 59 -9.53 -14.53 20.81
N LYS A 60 -10.47 -13.82 20.18
CA LYS A 60 -10.79 -12.41 20.47
C LYS A 60 -12.29 -12.19 20.43
N THR A 61 -12.82 -11.40 21.35
CA THR A 61 -14.22 -10.98 21.38
C THR A 61 -14.53 -10.00 20.24
N LYS A 62 -15.81 -9.75 19.98
CA LYS A 62 -16.24 -8.73 19.01
C LYS A 62 -15.71 -7.34 19.35
N ALA A 63 -15.77 -6.97 20.63
CA ALA A 63 -15.29 -5.68 21.13
C ALA A 63 -13.78 -5.53 20.90
N GLN A 64 -12.98 -6.53 21.29
CA GLN A 64 -11.54 -6.50 21.06
C GLN A 64 -11.18 -6.37 19.57
N LEU A 65 -11.94 -7.02 18.68
CA LEU A 65 -11.74 -6.87 17.24
C LEU A 65 -12.12 -5.49 16.73
N LEU A 66 -13.10 -4.83 17.33
CA LEU A 66 -13.44 -3.44 17.02
C LEU A 66 -12.34 -2.49 17.49
N ASP A 67 -11.68 -2.78 18.62
CA ASP A 67 -10.48 -2.04 19.06
C ASP A 67 -9.35 -2.17 18.03
N TYR A 68 -9.11 -3.38 17.50
CA TYR A 68 -8.18 -3.56 16.38
C TYR A 68 -8.63 -2.80 15.13
N ALA A 69 -9.92 -2.77 14.81
CA ALA A 69 -10.43 -2.03 13.65
C ALA A 69 -10.19 -0.51 13.80
N ASN A 70 -10.31 0.02 15.02
CA ASN A 70 -10.16 1.45 15.31
C ASN A 70 -8.72 1.87 15.68
N SER A 71 -7.78 0.93 15.80
CA SER A 71 -6.39 1.23 16.17
C SER A 71 -5.69 2.15 15.17
N THR A 72 -4.87 3.06 15.68
CA THR A 72 -3.96 3.90 14.89
C THR A 72 -2.62 3.22 14.61
N ARG A 73 -2.36 2.04 15.19
CA ARG A 73 -1.15 1.25 14.93
C ARG A 73 -1.33 0.41 13.67
N GLY A 74 -0.51 0.64 12.64
CA GLY A 74 -0.55 -0.13 11.38
C GLY A 74 -0.52 -1.64 11.54
N LEU A 75 0.33 -2.11 12.46
CA LEU A 75 0.54 -3.53 12.73
C LEU A 75 -0.68 -4.23 13.35
N ASP A 76 -1.68 -3.48 13.80
CA ASP A 76 -3.02 -3.97 14.20
C ASP A 76 -3.94 -4.26 13.00
N SER A 77 -3.43 -4.13 11.77
CA SER A 77 -4.11 -4.57 10.55
C SER A 77 -3.97 -6.08 10.34
N PHE A 78 -4.90 -6.67 9.58
CA PHE A 78 -4.96 -8.11 9.40
C PHE A 78 -4.87 -8.49 7.92
N MET A 79 -4.15 -9.59 7.65
CA MET A 79 -4.10 -10.24 6.35
C MET A 79 -5.01 -11.47 6.32
N TRP A 80 -5.55 -11.74 5.13
CA TRP A 80 -6.22 -12.99 4.81
C TRP A 80 -5.20 -14.11 4.60
N LEU A 81 -5.45 -15.32 5.13
CA LEU A 81 -4.54 -16.47 4.93
C LEU A 81 -5.22 -17.69 4.30
N ARG A 82 -6.53 -17.86 4.54
CA ARG A 82 -7.25 -19.07 4.13
C ARG A 82 -8.75 -18.87 4.20
N THR A 83 -9.50 -19.60 3.38
CA THR A 83 -10.98 -19.63 3.44
C THR A 83 -11.47 -21.07 3.59
N ALA A 84 -12.44 -21.28 4.48
CA ALA A 84 -13.13 -22.54 4.70
C ALA A 84 -14.65 -22.35 4.56
N THR A 85 -15.30 -23.23 3.82
CA THR A 85 -16.77 -23.27 3.72
C THR A 85 -17.27 -24.53 4.41
N THR A 86 -18.29 -24.38 5.24
CA THR A 86 -18.90 -25.51 5.97
C THR A 86 -20.02 -26.19 5.19
N ASN A 87 -20.47 -27.35 5.66
CA ASN A 87 -21.66 -28.04 5.16
C ASN A 87 -22.97 -27.24 5.33
N ARG A 88 -22.93 -26.13 6.10
CA ARG A 88 -24.05 -25.18 6.27
C ARG A 88 -23.87 -23.92 5.41
N ASN A 89 -23.05 -23.99 4.36
CA ASN A 89 -22.73 -22.88 3.46
C ASN A 89 -22.14 -21.64 4.16
N SER A 90 -21.71 -21.77 5.41
CA SER A 90 -21.05 -20.69 6.16
C SER A 90 -19.58 -20.62 5.78
N VAL A 91 -19.12 -19.43 5.44
CA VAL A 91 -17.74 -19.12 5.08
C VAL A 91 -17.02 -18.57 6.31
N TYR A 92 -15.86 -19.14 6.59
CA TYR A 92 -14.93 -18.67 7.60
C TYR A 92 -13.60 -18.36 6.94
N VAL A 93 -12.99 -17.27 7.39
CA VAL A 93 -11.69 -16.82 6.91
C VAL A 93 -10.69 -16.90 8.04
N LYS A 94 -9.52 -17.48 7.75
CA LYS A 94 -8.36 -17.39 8.62
C LYS A 94 -7.66 -16.06 8.37
N VAL A 95 -7.47 -15.28 9.43
CA VAL A 95 -6.77 -13.99 9.42
C VAL A 95 -5.59 -14.01 10.37
N ARG A 96 -4.61 -13.14 10.13
CA ARG A 96 -3.50 -12.88 11.05
C ARG A 96 -3.16 -11.39 11.11
N SER A 97 -2.85 -10.85 12.28
CA SER A 97 -2.33 -9.49 12.43
C SER A 97 -0.95 -9.33 11.82
N PHE A 98 -0.59 -8.13 11.36
CA PHE A 98 0.71 -7.91 10.71
C PHE A 98 1.92 -8.14 11.65
N ASP A 99 1.72 -7.96 12.96
CA ASP A 99 2.71 -8.29 14.01
C ASP A 99 2.73 -9.78 14.41
N ASN A 100 1.92 -10.62 13.75
CA ASN A 100 1.80 -12.05 13.99
C ASN A 100 1.26 -12.48 15.37
N GLN A 101 0.84 -11.53 16.21
CA GLN A 101 0.37 -11.81 17.58
C GLN A 101 -1.02 -12.45 17.63
N VAL A 102 -1.87 -12.18 16.64
CA VAL A 102 -3.26 -12.67 16.62
C VAL A 102 -3.51 -13.43 15.34
N THR A 103 -3.88 -14.70 15.48
CA THR A 103 -4.34 -15.54 14.36
C THR A 103 -5.63 -16.24 14.74
N GLY A 104 -6.58 -16.32 13.81
CA GLY A 104 -7.78 -17.10 14.04
C GLY A 104 -8.72 -17.13 12.84
N TRP A 105 -9.89 -17.72 13.06
CA TRP A 105 -10.96 -17.89 12.08
C TRP A 105 -12.16 -17.03 12.46
N ILE A 106 -12.65 -16.27 11.50
CA ILE A 106 -13.82 -15.40 11.65
C ILE A 106 -14.85 -15.70 10.58
N TYR A 107 -16.13 -15.64 10.96
CA TYR A 107 -17.24 -15.82 10.04
C TYR A 107 -17.31 -14.65 9.06
N ALA A 108 -17.28 -14.93 7.76
CA ALA A 108 -17.28 -13.93 6.70
C ALA A 108 -18.63 -13.81 5.96
N GLY A 109 -19.59 -14.69 6.21
CA GLY A 109 -20.90 -14.70 5.56
C GLY A 109 -21.32 -16.11 5.14
N LYS A 110 -22.39 -16.21 4.34
CA LYS A 110 -22.77 -17.45 3.65
C LYS A 110 -22.52 -17.33 2.16
N THR A 111 -22.33 -18.47 1.50
CA THR A 111 -22.31 -18.51 0.04
C THR A 111 -22.86 -19.82 -0.51
N THR A 112 -23.62 -19.73 -1.60
CA THR A 112 -23.93 -20.86 -2.50
C THR A 112 -22.99 -20.88 -3.70
N ASP A 113 -22.36 -19.75 -4.02
CA ASP A 113 -21.30 -19.62 -5.02
C ASP A 113 -19.91 -19.81 -4.38
N TYR A 114 -19.23 -20.87 -4.79
CA TYR A 114 -17.95 -21.28 -4.22
C TYR A 114 -16.75 -20.59 -4.87
N SER A 115 -16.96 -19.64 -5.78
CA SER A 115 -15.90 -18.76 -6.29
C SER A 115 -15.34 -17.86 -5.17
N LEU A 116 -14.03 -17.65 -5.22
CA LEU A 116 -13.15 -17.37 -4.08
C LEU A 116 -13.15 -15.89 -3.66
N ALA A 117 -14.24 -15.39 -3.07
CA ALA A 117 -14.19 -14.13 -2.32
C ALA A 117 -13.95 -14.39 -0.81
N TYR A 118 -13.01 -13.67 -0.19
CA TYR A 118 -12.70 -13.81 1.23
C TYR A 118 -13.62 -12.96 2.13
N ALA A 119 -13.84 -11.69 1.80
CA ALA A 119 -14.93 -10.91 2.37
C ALA A 119 -16.23 -11.18 1.58
N ARG A 120 -17.38 -11.23 2.27
CA ARG A 120 -18.70 -11.36 1.61
C ARG A 120 -19.55 -10.15 1.93
N TYR A 121 -20.31 -9.70 0.94
CA TYR A 121 -21.16 -8.52 1.01
C TYR A 121 -22.59 -8.88 0.63
N LYS A 122 -23.55 -8.16 1.20
CA LYS A 122 -24.99 -8.33 0.90
C LYS A 122 -25.42 -7.57 -0.35
N ASP A 123 -24.59 -6.63 -0.79
CA ASP A 123 -24.81 -5.73 -1.90
C ASP A 123 -23.65 -5.80 -2.91
N LYS A 124 -23.92 -5.46 -4.17
CA LYS A 124 -22.90 -5.43 -5.23
C LYS A 124 -21.89 -4.30 -5.06
N ALA A 125 -22.25 -3.22 -4.35
CA ALA A 125 -21.38 -2.07 -4.13
C ALA A 125 -20.32 -2.30 -3.03
N LEU A 126 -20.34 -3.47 -2.38
CA LEU A 126 -19.38 -3.86 -1.34
C LEU A 126 -19.41 -2.93 -0.11
N THR A 127 -20.60 -2.45 0.25
CA THR A 127 -20.81 -1.50 1.36
C THR A 127 -21.44 -2.12 2.60
N ASN A 128 -22.06 -3.31 2.47
CA ASN A 128 -22.74 -4.00 3.56
C ASN A 128 -22.13 -5.39 3.80
N PRO A 129 -21.09 -5.48 4.63
CA PRO A 129 -20.45 -6.76 4.94
C PRO A 129 -21.43 -7.77 5.55
N ALA A 130 -21.45 -8.96 4.99
CA ALA A 130 -22.31 -10.08 5.40
C ALA A 130 -21.78 -10.82 6.64
N GLY A 131 -20.51 -10.60 7.01
CA GLY A 131 -19.85 -11.24 8.14
C GLY A 131 -19.06 -10.28 9.02
N GLY A 132 -18.09 -10.82 9.74
CA GLY A 132 -17.23 -10.12 10.70
C GLY A 132 -16.07 -9.35 10.10
N ILE A 133 -15.88 -9.40 8.77
CA ILE A 133 -14.76 -8.76 8.08
C ILE A 133 -15.22 -8.03 6.82
N GLU A 134 -14.41 -7.07 6.41
CA GLU A 134 -14.49 -6.38 5.12
C GLU A 134 -13.08 -6.14 4.57
N MET A 135 -12.98 -5.86 3.27
CA MET A 135 -11.71 -5.52 2.64
C MET A 135 -11.15 -4.23 3.22
N TYR A 136 -9.83 -4.17 3.35
CA TYR A 136 -9.13 -3.03 3.93
C TYR A 136 -7.97 -2.61 3.05
N ARG A 137 -7.84 -1.29 2.82
CA ARG A 137 -6.66 -0.70 2.21
C ARG A 137 -5.82 -0.06 3.30
N THR A 138 -4.53 -0.37 3.31
CA THR A 138 -3.59 0.19 4.28
C THR A 138 -3.06 1.56 3.87
N LEU A 139 -3.21 1.92 2.60
CA LEU A 139 -2.84 3.19 2.01
C LEU A 139 -4.04 3.84 1.31
N LYS A 140 -4.16 5.15 1.44
CA LYS A 140 -5.06 6.00 0.65
C LYS A 140 -4.22 6.83 -0.30
N ASP A 141 -4.68 6.99 -1.53
CA ASP A 141 -4.05 7.92 -2.45
C ASP A 141 -4.38 9.35 -2.01
N ASP A 142 -3.42 10.24 -2.16
CA ASP A 142 -3.60 11.68 -1.96
C ASP A 142 -3.15 12.43 -3.21
N THR A 143 -3.68 13.64 -3.38
CA THR A 143 -3.43 14.44 -4.59
C THR A 143 -2.12 15.21 -4.44
N LEU A 144 -1.31 15.20 -5.50
CA LEU A 144 -0.15 16.09 -5.61
C LEU A 144 -0.59 17.50 -5.98
N THR A 145 -0.03 18.49 -5.29
CA THR A 145 -0.13 19.89 -5.67
C THR A 145 0.59 20.16 -6.98
N GLN A 146 0.29 21.30 -7.62
CA GLN A 146 1.00 21.68 -8.85
C GLN A 146 2.50 21.89 -8.59
N THR A 147 2.85 22.52 -7.47
CA THR A 147 4.24 22.74 -7.07
C THR A 147 5.01 21.43 -6.93
N GLU A 148 4.41 20.39 -6.34
CA GLU A 148 5.03 19.06 -6.20
C GLU A 148 5.29 18.38 -7.54
N LYS A 149 4.42 18.59 -8.52
CA LYS A 149 4.57 18.01 -9.86
C LYS A 149 5.69 18.68 -10.66
N THR A 150 5.92 19.99 -10.44
CA THR A 150 6.78 20.82 -11.29
C THR A 150 8.08 21.28 -10.62
N SER A 151 8.32 20.91 -9.37
CA SER A 151 9.51 21.33 -8.63
C SER A 151 10.49 20.17 -8.44
N PHE A 152 11.72 20.54 -8.10
CA PHE A 152 12.78 19.62 -7.73
C PHE A 152 13.02 19.68 -6.23
N TYR A 153 13.40 18.55 -5.65
CA TYR A 153 13.50 18.37 -4.21
C TYR A 153 14.85 17.77 -3.83
N GLN A 154 15.26 18.02 -2.59
CA GLN A 154 16.39 17.36 -1.93
C GLN A 154 15.92 16.78 -0.61
N LEU A 155 16.71 15.86 -0.04
CA LEU A 155 16.51 15.44 1.34
C LEU A 155 16.67 16.64 2.28
N ALA A 156 15.68 16.86 3.15
CA ALA A 156 15.74 17.91 4.16
C ALA A 156 16.76 17.56 5.24
N ASN A 157 16.75 16.29 5.69
CA ASN A 157 17.53 15.80 6.82
C ASN A 157 18.30 14.52 6.45
N PRO A 158 19.25 14.55 5.50
CA PRO A 158 20.05 13.37 5.16
C PRO A 158 20.85 12.89 6.38
N GLY A 159 21.03 11.58 6.51
CA GLY A 159 21.73 10.96 7.62
C GLY A 159 21.18 9.58 8.00
N THR A 160 21.30 9.23 9.28
CA THR A 160 21.03 7.86 9.78
C THR A 160 19.65 7.67 10.38
N ALA A 161 18.83 8.73 10.52
CA ALA A 161 17.52 8.65 11.16
C ALA A 161 16.60 7.60 10.49
N THR A 162 15.79 6.92 11.30
CA THR A 162 14.91 5.80 10.90
C THR A 162 13.43 6.14 11.02
N ASP A 163 13.10 7.41 11.23
CA ASP A 163 11.73 7.90 11.50
C ASP A 163 10.92 8.21 10.23
N GLY A 164 11.49 7.97 9.05
CA GLY A 164 10.86 8.25 7.75
C GLY A 164 11.29 9.55 7.08
N THR A 165 12.16 10.36 7.72
CA THR A 165 12.50 11.72 7.24
C THR A 165 13.86 11.83 6.56
N ALA A 166 14.77 10.87 6.80
CA ALA A 166 16.14 10.93 6.27
C ALA A 166 16.39 10.00 5.07
N LYS A 167 15.54 8.98 4.87
CA LYS A 167 15.83 7.85 3.99
C LYS A 167 14.64 7.56 3.08
N ILE A 168 14.91 6.94 1.92
CA ILE A 168 13.88 6.48 0.99
C ILE A 168 13.54 5.03 1.32
N TYR A 169 12.25 4.70 1.41
CA TYR A 169 11.74 3.38 1.81
C TYR A 169 10.92 2.74 0.69
N SER A 170 10.87 1.42 0.59
CA SER A 170 10.08 0.74 -0.45
C SER A 170 8.57 0.98 -0.30
N ILE A 171 8.10 1.17 0.93
CA ILE A 171 6.70 1.46 1.29
C ILE A 171 6.67 2.34 2.56
N PRO A 172 5.57 3.06 2.83
CA PRO A 172 5.35 3.72 4.11
C PRO A 172 5.37 2.75 5.30
N PHE A 173 5.58 3.26 6.51
CA PHE A 173 5.74 2.41 7.69
C PHE A 173 4.45 1.68 8.09
N ASP A 174 4.61 0.43 8.51
CA ASP A 174 3.56 -0.40 9.12
C ASP A 174 2.28 -0.53 8.27
N VAL A 175 2.41 -0.47 6.93
CA VAL A 175 1.28 -0.65 5.99
C VAL A 175 1.21 -2.05 5.37
N SER A 176 2.06 -2.98 5.84
CA SER A 176 2.12 -4.37 5.37
C SER A 176 2.54 -5.34 6.47
N PRO A 177 2.29 -6.66 6.30
CA PRO A 177 2.85 -7.70 7.16
C PRO A 177 4.37 -7.61 7.32
N LEU A 178 4.87 -7.96 8.51
CA LEU A 178 6.31 -8.01 8.78
C LEU A 178 7.04 -9.04 7.90
N GLU A 179 6.35 -10.10 7.48
CA GLU A 179 6.90 -11.12 6.59
C GLU A 179 7.24 -10.61 5.18
N PHE A 180 6.75 -9.43 4.77
CA PHE A 180 7.24 -8.74 3.56
C PHE A 180 8.53 -7.93 3.79
N GLY A 181 9.21 -8.17 4.92
CA GLY A 181 10.48 -7.52 5.27
C GLY A 181 10.31 -6.25 6.10
N GLY A 182 9.10 -5.91 6.52
CA GLY A 182 8.83 -4.72 7.34
C GLY A 182 9.31 -3.42 6.69
N VAL A 183 9.96 -2.56 7.47
CA VAL A 183 10.53 -1.29 6.99
C VAL A 183 11.77 -1.56 6.16
N ASN A 184 11.63 -1.46 4.83
CA ASN A 184 12.70 -1.67 3.87
C ASN A 184 13.20 -0.35 3.30
N VAL A 185 14.47 -0.03 3.50
CA VAL A 185 15.12 1.15 2.89
C VAL A 185 15.44 0.84 1.42
N ASN A 186 15.05 1.72 0.49
CA ASN A 186 15.25 1.54 -0.95
C ASN A 186 16.27 2.52 -1.57
N MET A 187 17.50 2.40 -1.09
CA MET A 187 18.68 3.07 -1.64
C MET A 187 19.92 2.17 -1.54
N PRO A 188 21.04 2.44 -2.24
CA PRO A 188 22.23 1.59 -2.19
C PRO A 188 22.84 1.44 -0.80
N ASN A 189 23.10 2.55 -0.09
CA ASN A 189 23.46 2.51 1.32
C ASN A 189 22.19 2.45 2.17
N LYS A 190 21.96 1.35 2.89
CA LYS A 190 20.71 1.12 3.66
C LYS A 190 20.69 1.83 5.01
N THR A 191 21.84 2.24 5.54
CA THR A 191 21.94 2.76 6.91
C THR A 191 22.02 4.28 6.97
N ASP A 192 22.57 4.92 5.94
CA ASP A 192 22.89 6.35 5.92
C ASP A 192 22.66 6.95 4.52
N SER A 193 21.96 8.09 4.46
CA SER A 193 21.69 8.84 3.23
C SER A 193 22.59 10.07 3.01
N SER A 194 23.60 10.30 3.86
CA SER A 194 24.48 11.49 3.78
C SER A 194 25.14 11.67 2.40
N ALA A 195 25.49 10.56 1.73
CA ALA A 195 26.05 10.58 0.39
C ALA A 195 25.09 11.10 -0.70
N TYR A 196 23.80 11.19 -0.40
CA TYR A 196 22.71 11.60 -1.30
C TYR A 196 22.15 12.97 -0.93
N ALA A 197 22.82 13.73 -0.05
CA ALA A 197 22.33 15.01 0.48
C ALA A 197 22.06 16.07 -0.61
N ASN A 198 22.77 15.98 -1.73
CA ASN A 198 22.64 16.91 -2.86
C ASN A 198 21.85 16.33 -4.03
N ASP A 199 21.42 15.07 -3.97
CA ASP A 199 20.73 14.41 -5.08
C ASP A 199 19.40 15.11 -5.39
N VAL A 200 19.02 15.12 -6.67
CA VAL A 200 17.81 15.81 -7.15
C VAL A 200 16.67 14.81 -7.25
N PHE A 201 15.60 15.05 -6.52
CA PHE A 201 14.41 14.21 -6.49
C PHE A 201 13.23 14.88 -7.20
N VAL A 202 12.39 14.05 -7.82
CA VAL A 202 11.04 14.39 -8.28
C VAL A 202 10.01 13.59 -7.51
N ILE A 203 8.80 14.12 -7.38
CA ILE A 203 7.69 13.46 -6.68
C ILE A 203 6.75 12.80 -7.70
N ASN A 204 6.43 11.52 -7.48
CA ASN A 204 5.57 10.72 -8.34
C ASN A 204 4.13 10.63 -7.79
N ARG A 205 3.98 10.44 -6.48
CA ARG A 205 2.69 10.16 -5.83
C ARG A 205 2.68 10.66 -4.40
N ALA A 206 1.49 10.98 -3.88
CA ALA A 206 1.25 11.16 -2.45
C ALA A 206 0.32 10.06 -1.93
N THR A 207 0.57 9.62 -0.70
CA THR A 207 -0.25 8.61 -0.03
C THR A 207 -0.32 8.86 1.47
N ILE A 208 -1.39 8.37 2.08
CA ILE A 208 -1.65 8.45 3.53
C ILE A 208 -1.88 7.04 4.07
N PRO A 209 -1.02 6.53 4.97
CA PRO A 209 -1.30 5.32 5.76
C PRO A 209 -2.64 5.44 6.50
N THR A 210 -3.51 4.45 6.31
CA THR A 210 -4.92 4.55 6.76
C THR A 210 -5.05 4.57 8.28
N ARG A 211 -4.12 3.97 9.03
CA ARG A 211 -4.16 3.94 10.51
C ARG A 211 -3.36 5.07 11.15
N GLN A 212 -2.13 5.25 10.70
CA GLN A 212 -1.16 6.17 11.30
C GLN A 212 -1.37 7.61 10.84
N GLY A 213 -2.02 7.80 9.67
CA GLY A 213 -2.02 9.07 8.98
C GLY A 213 -0.61 9.47 8.54
N GLY A 214 -0.40 10.79 8.40
CA GLY A 214 0.83 11.35 7.87
C GLY A 214 0.94 11.18 6.35
N ARG A 215 1.45 12.21 5.68
CA ARG A 215 1.60 12.20 4.22
C ARG A 215 2.97 11.68 3.84
N TRP A 216 2.98 10.70 2.95
CA TRP A 216 4.18 10.11 2.37
C TRP A 216 4.21 10.41 0.87
N LEU A 217 5.38 10.76 0.39
CA LEU A 217 5.64 11.08 -1.01
C LEU A 217 6.49 9.96 -1.62
N SER A 218 6.04 9.40 -2.73
CA SER A 218 6.89 8.58 -3.59
C SER A 218 7.78 9.51 -4.40
N VAL A 219 9.08 9.26 -4.39
CA VAL A 219 10.10 10.02 -5.11
C VAL A 219 11.01 9.11 -5.92
N THR A 220 11.59 9.69 -6.96
CA THR A 220 12.71 9.11 -7.73
C THR A 220 13.86 10.10 -7.76
N ASP A 221 15.07 9.61 -7.52
CA ASP A 221 16.32 10.33 -7.78
C ASP A 221 16.56 10.44 -9.29
N LEU A 222 16.73 11.67 -9.79
CA LEU A 222 16.91 11.96 -11.22
C LEU A 222 18.25 11.54 -11.80
N ASN A 223 19.20 11.09 -10.98
CA ASN A 223 20.52 10.63 -11.44
C ASN A 223 20.82 9.18 -11.03
N ASN A 224 19.97 8.56 -10.22
CA ASN A 224 20.18 7.22 -9.71
C ASN A 224 18.86 6.47 -9.48
N ASN A 225 18.38 5.73 -10.48
CA ASN A 225 17.14 4.94 -10.40
C ASN A 225 17.11 3.83 -9.32
N ARG A 226 18.24 3.57 -8.65
CA ARG A 226 18.31 2.67 -7.48
C ARG A 226 17.83 3.35 -6.19
N ILE A 227 17.57 4.65 -6.23
CA ILE A 227 17.06 5.47 -5.14
C ILE A 227 15.67 5.96 -5.56
N ALA A 228 14.65 5.17 -5.24
CA ALA A 228 13.26 5.50 -5.51
C ALA A 228 12.36 4.85 -4.47
N GLY A 229 11.25 5.48 -4.10
CA GLY A 229 10.35 4.97 -3.06
C GLY A 229 9.75 6.09 -2.22
N TYR A 230 9.33 5.77 -1.01
CA TYR A 230 8.56 6.64 -0.14
C TYR A 230 9.42 7.31 0.94
N ILE A 231 9.15 8.58 1.18
CA ILE A 231 9.68 9.39 2.28
C ILE A 231 8.51 10.20 2.87
N LYS A 232 8.57 10.56 4.16
CA LYS A 232 7.61 11.51 4.71
C LYS A 232 7.78 12.88 4.04
N GLU A 233 6.69 13.61 3.91
CA GLU A 233 6.67 14.92 3.26
C GLU A 233 7.70 15.90 3.86
N ASP A 234 7.84 15.93 5.19
CA ASP A 234 8.82 16.75 5.92
C ASP A 234 10.27 16.27 5.78
N GLY A 235 10.49 15.09 5.18
CA GLY A 235 11.81 14.60 4.79
C GLY A 235 12.35 15.24 3.51
N LEU A 236 11.55 16.04 2.80
CA LEU A 236 11.95 16.73 1.59
C LEU A 236 11.96 18.25 1.78
N LYS A 237 12.87 18.91 1.08
CA LYS A 237 12.88 20.36 0.91
C LYS A 237 12.87 20.68 -0.57
N GLN A 238 12.05 21.66 -0.95
CA GLN A 238 12.05 22.18 -2.31
C GLN A 238 13.39 22.87 -2.59
N MET A 239 13.96 22.61 -3.76
CA MET A 239 15.18 23.28 -4.22
C MET A 239 14.87 24.68 -4.75
N ALA A 240 15.83 25.58 -4.60
CA ALA A 240 15.77 26.87 -5.30
C ALA A 240 15.79 26.66 -6.82
N PRO A 241 15.08 27.47 -7.61
CA PRO A 241 15.12 27.38 -9.06
C PRO A 241 16.54 27.51 -9.61
N ALA A 242 16.94 26.61 -10.50
CA ALA A 242 18.20 26.70 -11.22
C ALA A 242 18.09 27.70 -12.40
N THR A 243 19.22 28.29 -12.77
CA THR A 243 19.34 29.07 -14.01
C THR A 243 19.89 28.20 -15.13
N ALA A 244 19.72 28.62 -16.39
CA ALA A 244 20.29 27.90 -17.52
C ALA A 244 21.82 27.74 -17.42
N LYS A 245 22.53 28.65 -16.75
CA LYS A 245 23.98 28.56 -16.51
C LYS A 245 24.35 27.48 -15.49
N THR A 246 23.49 27.22 -14.52
CA THR A 246 23.76 26.36 -13.35
C THR A 246 22.98 25.04 -13.38
N GLY A 247 22.16 24.83 -14.42
CA GLY A 247 21.32 23.65 -14.58
C GLY A 247 21.33 23.16 -16.01
N VAL A 248 20.50 22.15 -16.28
CA VAL A 248 20.29 21.55 -17.60
C VAL A 248 18.93 21.99 -18.11
N THR A 249 18.89 22.66 -19.26
CA THR A 249 17.63 23.05 -19.88
C THR A 249 17.06 21.87 -20.66
N ILE A 250 15.80 21.53 -20.43
CA ILE A 250 15.07 20.52 -21.20
C ILE A 250 13.94 21.25 -21.92
N ASN A 251 14.01 21.26 -23.25
CA ASN A 251 12.95 21.80 -24.11
C ASN A 251 11.97 20.69 -24.47
N TYR A 252 10.70 20.92 -24.19
CA TYR A 252 9.62 20.09 -24.71
C TYR A 252 9.33 20.52 -26.14
N VAL A 253 9.54 19.61 -27.09
CA VAL A 253 9.38 19.86 -28.53
C VAL A 253 8.24 19.01 -29.06
N ASP A 254 7.23 19.65 -29.65
CA ASP A 254 6.15 18.93 -30.33
C ASP A 254 6.72 18.13 -31.51
N TYR A 255 6.52 16.82 -31.49
CA TYR A 255 7.19 15.93 -32.44
C TYR A 255 6.69 16.11 -33.89
N LYS A 256 5.49 16.67 -34.12
CA LYS A 256 4.95 16.90 -35.47
C LYS A 256 5.44 18.22 -36.02
N THR A 257 5.27 19.29 -35.26
CA THR A 257 5.54 20.67 -35.69
C THR A 257 6.99 21.09 -35.48
N LYS A 258 7.74 20.33 -34.66
CA LYS A 258 9.12 20.62 -34.25
C LYS A 258 9.29 21.94 -33.50
N GLN A 259 8.19 22.50 -32.99
CA GLN A 259 8.20 23.73 -32.19
C GLN A 259 8.44 23.42 -30.72
N VAL A 260 9.14 24.33 -30.02
CA VAL A 260 9.24 24.29 -28.56
C VAL A 260 7.90 24.72 -27.96
N VAL A 261 7.34 23.88 -27.10
CA VAL A 261 6.02 24.08 -26.47
C VAL A 261 6.12 24.28 -24.95
N GLY A 262 7.32 24.20 -24.41
CA GLY A 262 7.65 24.52 -23.03
C GLY A 262 9.09 24.14 -22.72
N SER A 263 9.56 24.52 -21.54
CA SER A 263 10.90 24.15 -21.06
C SER A 263 10.90 24.01 -19.55
N VAL A 264 11.85 23.22 -19.04
CA VAL A 264 12.19 23.14 -17.61
C VAL A 264 13.70 23.20 -17.43
N ILE A 265 14.18 23.73 -16.31
CA ILE A 265 15.60 23.74 -15.97
C ILE A 265 15.81 22.81 -14.78
N VAL A 266 16.46 21.68 -15.02
CA VAL A 266 16.82 20.70 -13.98
C VAL A 266 18.06 21.20 -13.24
N PRO A 267 18.04 21.31 -11.89
CA PRO A 267 19.23 21.62 -11.11
C PRO A 267 20.35 20.62 -11.36
N TYR A 268 21.58 21.10 -11.56
CA TYR A 268 22.72 20.22 -11.79
C TYR A 268 23.36 19.77 -10.47
N HIS A 269 23.04 18.54 -10.05
CA HIS A 269 23.73 17.87 -8.94
C HIS A 269 23.97 16.39 -9.32
N PRO A 270 25.14 16.06 -9.89
CA PRO A 270 25.48 14.68 -10.15
C PRO A 270 25.69 13.94 -8.82
N THR A 271 25.34 12.66 -8.81
CA THR A 271 25.62 11.77 -7.67
C THR A 271 27.11 11.81 -7.34
N SER A 272 27.44 11.77 -6.04
CA SER A 272 28.81 11.82 -5.55
C SER A 272 29.74 10.86 -6.33
N GLY A 273 30.82 11.41 -6.88
CA GLY A 273 31.80 10.68 -7.69
C GLY A 273 31.49 10.60 -9.19
N GLN A 274 30.49 11.35 -9.67
CA GLN A 274 30.18 11.51 -11.10
C GLN A 274 30.41 12.96 -11.56
N ASP A 275 30.90 13.13 -12.80
CA ASP A 275 31.18 14.45 -13.41
C ASP A 275 30.05 14.96 -14.31
N SER A 276 28.92 14.24 -14.35
CA SER A 276 27.74 14.57 -15.16
C SER A 276 26.48 13.90 -14.63
N MET A 277 25.31 14.40 -15.03
CA MET A 277 24.02 13.76 -14.74
C MET A 277 23.58 12.83 -15.87
N ASN A 278 23.15 11.63 -15.51
CA ASN A 278 22.43 10.70 -16.36
C ASN A 278 20.92 10.81 -16.12
N LEU A 279 20.27 11.67 -16.91
CA LEU A 279 18.83 11.89 -16.87
C LEU A 279 18.04 10.88 -17.72
N SER A 280 18.75 10.03 -18.49
CA SER A 280 18.12 9.17 -19.50
C SER A 280 17.21 8.08 -18.95
N THR A 281 17.30 7.76 -17.65
CA THR A 281 16.62 6.60 -17.03
C THR A 281 15.64 6.97 -15.94
N THR A 282 15.40 8.26 -15.71
CA THR A 282 14.73 8.76 -14.49
C THR A 282 13.88 9.99 -14.77
N PHE A 283 14.22 10.82 -15.76
CA PHE A 283 13.49 12.05 -16.03
C PHE A 283 12.04 11.83 -16.47
N TYR A 284 11.69 10.63 -16.98
CA TYR A 284 10.30 10.27 -17.31
C TYR A 284 9.35 10.34 -16.09
N ASP A 285 9.89 10.31 -14.87
CA ASP A 285 9.12 10.43 -13.63
C ASP A 285 8.74 11.88 -13.29
N TYR A 286 9.34 12.87 -13.96
CA TYR A 286 8.99 14.28 -13.78
C TYR A 286 7.61 14.57 -14.38
N GLN A 287 6.75 15.21 -13.60
CA GLN A 287 5.33 15.42 -13.94
C GLN A 287 5.00 16.86 -14.41
N GLY A 288 6.02 17.65 -14.71
CA GLY A 288 5.88 19.05 -15.09
C GLY A 288 5.88 19.33 -16.58
N GLN A 289 5.53 18.34 -17.42
CA GLN A 289 5.37 18.54 -18.86
C GLN A 289 4.24 19.53 -19.20
N PRO A 290 4.28 20.20 -20.37
CA PRO A 290 3.28 21.17 -20.79
C PRO A 290 1.86 20.59 -20.81
N THR A 291 0.88 21.38 -20.36
CA THR A 291 -0.53 20.96 -20.35
C THR A 291 -1.02 20.69 -21.78
N GLY A 292 -1.74 19.57 -21.98
CA GLY A 292 -2.27 19.17 -23.29
C GLY A 292 -1.29 18.34 -24.13
N TYR A 293 -0.14 17.98 -23.57
CA TYR A 293 0.86 17.13 -24.20
C TYR A 293 1.09 15.84 -23.40
N ASP A 294 1.40 14.77 -24.13
CA ASP A 294 1.91 13.51 -23.58
C ASP A 294 3.37 13.30 -24.01
N ILE A 295 4.12 12.59 -23.18
CA ILE A 295 5.51 12.19 -23.47
C ILE A 295 5.50 11.06 -24.50
N ILE A 296 6.49 11.06 -25.39
CA ILE A 296 6.71 9.94 -26.31
C ILE A 296 7.65 8.92 -25.64
N ASP A 297 7.12 7.74 -25.36
CA ASP A 297 7.80 6.66 -24.61
C ASP A 297 8.26 5.49 -25.50
N GLU A 298 8.04 5.57 -26.81
CA GLU A 298 8.48 4.56 -27.78
C GLU A 298 9.26 5.16 -28.97
N GLY A 299 10.13 4.33 -29.54
CA GLY A 299 10.92 4.67 -30.74
C GLY A 299 12.10 5.60 -30.47
N THR A 300 12.57 6.28 -31.52
CA THR A 300 13.79 7.12 -31.48
C THR A 300 13.59 8.48 -30.83
N TYR A 301 12.35 8.85 -30.47
CA TYR A 301 11.99 10.13 -29.87
C TYR A 301 11.96 10.12 -28.34
N VAL A 302 12.14 8.95 -27.73
CA VAL A 302 12.22 8.79 -26.27
C VAL A 302 13.32 9.67 -25.70
N PHE A 303 13.02 10.42 -24.64
CA PHE A 303 13.97 11.33 -23.98
C PHE A 303 15.31 10.64 -23.70
N GLY A 304 15.29 9.47 -23.07
CA GLY A 304 16.51 8.74 -22.70
C GLY A 304 17.38 8.26 -23.86
N LEU A 305 16.89 8.34 -25.10
CA LEU A 305 17.67 8.05 -26.31
C LEU A 305 18.18 9.32 -27.00
N GLN A 306 17.78 10.51 -26.54
CA GLN A 306 18.23 11.78 -27.11
C GLN A 306 19.70 12.06 -26.75
N PRO A 307 20.45 12.74 -27.64
CA PRO A 307 21.84 13.11 -27.39
C PRO A 307 22.02 13.89 -26.08
N GLY A 308 23.12 13.62 -25.37
CA GLY A 308 23.50 14.35 -24.15
C GLY A 308 22.79 13.92 -22.87
N THR A 309 21.66 13.19 -22.94
CA THR A 309 20.87 12.81 -21.75
C THR A 309 21.60 11.93 -20.73
N LYS A 310 22.63 11.18 -21.16
CA LYS A 310 23.45 10.32 -20.29
C LYS A 310 24.60 11.04 -19.57
N THR A 311 24.97 12.22 -20.06
CA THR A 311 26.17 12.95 -19.62
C THR A 311 25.89 14.44 -19.54
N ALA A 312 24.68 14.81 -19.09
CA ALA A 312 24.22 16.19 -19.04
C ALA A 312 25.06 17.02 -18.07
N LYS A 313 25.37 18.26 -18.46
CA LYS A 313 26.21 19.22 -17.72
C LYS A 313 25.52 20.59 -17.62
N PRO A 314 25.95 21.47 -16.70
CA PRO A 314 25.42 22.82 -16.62
C PRO A 314 25.54 23.56 -17.95
N GLY A 315 24.47 24.24 -18.37
CA GLY A 315 24.41 24.95 -19.64
C GLY A 315 23.93 24.11 -20.82
N ASP A 316 23.84 22.79 -20.66
CA ASP A 316 23.32 21.91 -21.73
C ASP A 316 21.85 22.22 -22.02
N VAL A 317 21.48 22.04 -23.28
CA VAL A 317 20.10 22.11 -23.78
C VAL A 317 19.75 20.76 -24.38
N LEU A 318 18.84 20.05 -23.72
CA LEU A 318 18.33 18.75 -24.13
C LEU A 318 16.92 18.90 -24.70
N THR A 319 16.50 17.92 -25.50
CA THR A 319 15.17 17.88 -26.11
C THR A 319 14.39 16.70 -25.56
N ASP A 320 13.16 16.95 -25.12
CA ASP A 320 12.16 15.93 -24.82
C ASP A 320 11.01 16.06 -25.81
N TYR A 321 10.76 15.02 -26.59
CA TYR A 321 9.72 15.07 -27.62
C TYR A 321 8.36 14.71 -27.02
N VAL A 322 7.39 15.57 -27.31
CA VAL A 322 6.02 15.44 -26.82
C VAL A 322 5.01 15.41 -27.97
N ILE A 323 3.85 14.82 -27.71
CA ILE A 323 2.72 14.75 -28.65
C ILE A 323 1.52 15.48 -28.04
N LYS A 324 0.91 16.36 -28.82
CA LYS A 324 -0.36 16.98 -28.43
C LYS A 324 -1.47 15.93 -28.35
N ARG A 325 -2.23 15.96 -27.25
CA ARG A 325 -3.45 15.15 -27.03
C ARG A 325 -4.53 15.43 -28.07
#